data_AF-A0A2G1VE60-F1
#
_entry.id   AF-A0A2G1VE60-F1
#
_cell.length_a   1.000
_cell.length_b   1.000
_cell.length_c   1.000
_cell.angle_alpha   90.00
_cell.angle_beta   90.00
_cell.angle_gamma   90.00
#
_symmetry.space_group_name_H-M   'P 1'
#
loop_
_entity.id
_entity.type
_entity.pdbx_description
1 polymer ?
#
loop_
_entity_poly.entity_id
_entity_poly.type
_entity_poly.pdbx_seq_one_letter_code
_entity_poly.pdbx_strand_id
1 'polypeptide(L)'
;MPVYDYKCREHGLFNTLATMDDAAKPAECPTCKSLSPRVIMLPSHIAGMDPAKRAAEERNERSRHEPVFSTADRRAHDKEHSRSCGCGSLKPGKSMLFYTADGNKMFPSMRPWMISH
;
A
#
# COMPACT_ATOMS: atom_id res chain seq x y z
N MET A 1 -2.11 17.98 -26.62
CA MET A 1 -0.71 17.51 -26.50
C MET A 1 -0.25 17.76 -25.07
N PRO A 2 0.35 16.79 -24.39
CA PRO A 2 0.87 16.96 -23.03
C PRO A 2 2.06 17.93 -23.00
N VAL A 3 2.22 18.60 -21.86
CA VAL A 3 3.36 19.48 -21.56
C VAL A 3 4.36 18.70 -20.73
N TYR A 4 5.64 18.80 -21.07
CA TYR A 4 6.73 18.19 -20.32
C TYR A 4 7.77 19.23 -19.91
N ASP A 5 8.43 18.97 -18.79
CA ASP A 5 9.47 19.83 -18.23
C ASP A 5 10.86 19.37 -18.68
N TYR A 6 11.68 20.32 -19.07
CA TYR A 6 13.07 20.13 -19.50
C TYR A 6 13.98 21.09 -18.73
N LYS A 7 15.24 20.72 -18.56
CA LYS A 7 16.20 21.55 -17.81
C LYS A 7 17.43 21.87 -18.65
N CYS A 8 17.54 23.14 -19.04
CA CYS A 8 18.78 23.68 -19.57
C CYS A 8 19.79 23.85 -18.42
N ARG A 9 21.06 23.56 -18.68
CA ARG A 9 22.14 23.72 -17.69
C ARG A 9 22.37 25.19 -17.30
N GLU A 10 22.20 26.09 -18.26
CA GLU A 10 22.48 27.53 -18.09
C GLU A 10 21.21 28.34 -17.74
N HIS A 11 20.09 28.07 -18.41
CA HIS A 11 18.89 28.91 -18.32
C HIS A 11 17.79 28.36 -17.39
N GLY A 12 17.97 27.15 -16.85
CA GLY A 12 17.02 26.54 -15.91
C GLY A 12 15.89 25.74 -16.58
N LEU A 13 14.74 25.70 -15.91
CA LEU A 13 13.58 24.90 -16.32
C LEU A 13 12.77 25.60 -17.40
N PHE A 14 12.29 24.81 -18.35
CA PHE A 14 11.33 25.24 -19.37
C PHE A 14 10.40 24.09 -19.72
N ASN A 15 9.26 24.44 -20.29
CA ASN A 15 8.18 23.51 -20.60
C ASN A 15 7.88 23.56 -22.10
N THR A 16 7.70 22.40 -22.71
CA THR A 16 7.31 22.31 -24.13
C THR A 16 6.30 21.19 -24.34
N LEU A 17 5.51 21.35 -25.41
CA LEU A 17 4.56 20.33 -25.85
C LEU A 17 5.32 19.24 -26.62
N ALA A 18 5.08 17.99 -26.26
CA ALA A 18 5.56 16.85 -27.04
C ALA A 18 4.48 15.78 -27.13
N THR A 19 4.63 14.84 -28.06
CA THR A 19 3.84 13.61 -28.05
C THR A 19 4.29 12.73 -26.88
N MET A 20 3.47 11.73 -26.50
CA MET A 20 3.89 10.77 -25.47
C MET A 20 5.12 9.96 -25.90
N ASP A 21 5.24 9.65 -27.19
CA ASP A 21 6.38 8.90 -27.76
C ASP A 21 7.67 9.73 -27.77
N ASP A 22 7.57 11.03 -28.00
CA ASP A 22 8.72 11.93 -28.04
C ASP A 22 9.08 12.52 -26.67
N ALA A 23 8.30 12.23 -25.64
CA ALA A 23 8.45 12.84 -24.33
C ALA A 23 9.82 12.57 -23.70
N ALA A 24 10.51 11.49 -24.06
CA ALA A 24 11.86 11.20 -23.55
C ALA A 24 12.99 11.89 -24.35
N LYS A 25 12.68 12.41 -25.55
CA LYS A 25 13.68 13.03 -26.41
C LYS A 25 14.08 14.40 -25.85
N PRO A 26 15.37 14.79 -25.93
CA PRO A 26 15.80 16.13 -25.53
C PRO A 26 15.09 17.21 -26.35
N ALA A 27 14.82 18.37 -25.71
CA ALA A 27 14.24 19.53 -26.36
C ALA A 27 15.21 20.70 -26.39
N GLU A 28 15.13 21.54 -27.43
CA GLU A 28 15.95 22.75 -27.53
C GLU A 28 15.53 23.81 -26.51
N CYS A 29 16.51 24.38 -25.80
CA CYS A 29 16.27 25.51 -24.91
C CYS A 29 15.80 26.73 -25.72
N PRO A 30 14.74 27.44 -25.31
CA PRO A 30 14.23 28.61 -26.05
C PRO A 30 15.23 29.78 -26.12
N THR A 31 16.20 29.83 -25.21
CA THR A 31 17.19 30.91 -25.15
C THR A 31 18.46 30.59 -25.92
N CYS A 32 19.09 29.43 -25.68
CA CYS A 32 20.39 29.09 -26.28
C CYS A 32 20.34 27.94 -27.28
N LYS A 33 19.17 27.36 -27.54
CA LYS A 33 18.95 26.24 -28.48
C LYS A 33 19.76 24.97 -28.18
N SER A 34 20.35 24.87 -26.99
CA SER A 34 21.02 23.65 -26.56
C SER A 34 20.01 22.55 -26.25
N LEU A 35 20.33 21.32 -26.64
CA LEU A 35 19.52 20.16 -26.31
C LEU A 35 19.54 19.92 -24.81
N SER A 36 18.36 19.97 -24.22
CA SER A 36 18.14 19.85 -22.78
C SER A 36 17.33 18.59 -22.48
N PRO A 37 17.75 17.76 -21.51
CA PRO A 37 17.04 16.55 -21.17
C PRO A 37 15.71 16.86 -20.46
N ARG A 38 14.76 15.94 -20.60
CA ARG A 38 13.52 15.97 -19.81
C ARG A 38 13.84 15.76 -18.34
N VAL A 39 13.13 16.47 -17.48
CA VAL A 39 13.13 16.24 -16.04
C VAL A 39 11.78 15.70 -15.59
N ILE A 40 11.82 14.83 -14.60
CA ILE A 40 10.63 14.33 -13.90
C ILE A 40 10.74 14.85 -12.47
N MET A 41 9.90 15.82 -12.15
CA MET A 41 9.84 16.39 -10.81
C MET A 41 9.02 15.48 -9.92
N LEU A 42 9.68 14.81 -8.96
CA LEU A 42 8.96 14.11 -7.90
C LEU A 42 8.48 15.12 -6.86
N PRO A 43 7.19 15.11 -6.49
CA PRO A 43 6.69 15.95 -5.42
C PRO A 43 7.37 15.63 -4.09
N SER A 44 7.80 16.67 -3.37
CA SER A 44 8.53 16.53 -2.09
C SER A 44 7.74 15.79 -1.02
N HIS A 45 6.40 15.93 -1.02
CA HIS A 45 5.53 15.24 -0.07
C HIS A 45 5.51 13.71 -0.24
N ILE A 46 5.79 13.20 -1.44
CA ILE A 46 5.89 11.75 -1.69
C ILE A 46 7.22 11.23 -1.16
N ALA A 47 8.31 11.99 -1.33
CA ALA A 47 9.63 11.62 -0.82
C ALA A 47 9.68 11.60 0.71
N GLY A 48 8.96 12.50 1.38
CA GLY A 48 8.86 12.58 2.84
C GLY A 48 7.74 11.75 3.47
N MET A 49 7.02 10.95 2.68
CA MET A 49 5.90 10.15 3.20
C MET A 49 6.42 9.03 4.12
N ASP A 50 5.72 8.80 5.23
CA ASP A 50 5.96 7.64 6.10
C ASP A 50 5.93 6.33 5.27
N PRO A 51 7.02 5.52 5.28
CA PRO A 51 7.08 4.26 4.56
C PRO A 51 5.91 3.31 4.84
N ALA A 52 5.39 3.29 6.07
CA ALA A 52 4.26 2.43 6.42
C ALA A 52 2.97 2.88 5.71
N LYS A 53 2.72 4.19 5.68
CA LYS A 53 1.60 4.77 4.94
C LYS A 53 1.72 4.52 3.44
N ARG A 54 2.91 4.74 2.86
CA ARG A 54 3.17 4.48 1.44
C ARG A 54 2.87 3.02 1.06
N ALA A 55 3.35 2.07 1.87
CA ALA A 55 3.10 0.65 1.65
C ALA A 55 1.61 0.28 1.81
N ALA A 56 0.87 0.95 2.69
CA ALA A 56 -0.57 0.76 2.85
C ALA A 56 -1.34 1.24 1.60
N GLU A 57 -1.01 2.42 1.09
CA GLU A 57 -1.61 2.98 -0.12
C GLU A 57 -1.30 2.12 -1.36
N GLU A 58 -0.05 1.67 -1.52
CA GLU A 58 0.36 0.76 -2.60
C GLU A 58 -0.42 -0.57 -2.56
N ARG A 59 -0.58 -1.16 -1.37
CA ARG A 59 -1.37 -2.39 -1.21
C ARG A 59 -2.85 -2.18 -1.55
N ASN A 60 -3.40 -1.03 -1.21
CA ASN A 60 -4.78 -0.67 -1.54
C ASN A 60 -4.97 -0.51 -3.04
N GLU A 61 -4.04 0.19 -3.72
CA GLU A 61 -4.04 0.35 -5.17
C GLU A 61 -3.97 -1.00 -5.87
N ARG A 62 -3.03 -1.87 -5.47
CA ARG A 62 -2.92 -3.23 -6.00
C ARG A 62 -4.18 -4.05 -5.78
N SER A 63 -4.75 -4.03 -4.57
CA SER A 63 -5.97 -4.78 -4.26
C SER A 63 -7.18 -4.31 -5.07
N ARG A 64 -7.21 -3.05 -5.50
CA ARG A 64 -8.30 -2.52 -6.32
C ARG A 64 -8.26 -3.04 -7.76
N HIS A 65 -7.07 -3.14 -8.34
CA HIS A 65 -6.89 -3.61 -9.73
C HIS A 65 -6.76 -5.13 -9.82
N GLU A 66 -6.16 -5.74 -8.80
CA GLU A 66 -5.83 -7.17 -8.74
C GLU A 66 -6.18 -7.74 -7.35
N PRO A 67 -7.47 -7.82 -7.01
CA PRO A 67 -7.89 -8.34 -5.71
C PRO A 67 -7.51 -9.80 -5.56
N VAL A 68 -6.90 -10.12 -4.42
CA VAL A 68 -6.57 -11.49 -4.08
C VAL A 68 -7.80 -12.17 -3.45
N PHE A 69 -8.38 -13.13 -4.17
CA PHE A 69 -9.57 -13.85 -3.70
C PHE A 69 -9.23 -15.02 -2.77
N SER A 70 -10.03 -15.21 -1.71
CA SER A 70 -9.89 -16.35 -0.79
C SER A 70 -10.75 -17.53 -1.24
N THR A 71 -10.28 -18.29 -2.23
CA THR A 71 -10.94 -19.53 -2.69
C THR A 71 -10.64 -20.69 -1.75
N ALA A 72 -11.46 -21.75 -1.81
CA ALA A 72 -11.29 -22.95 -0.97
C ALA A 72 -9.95 -23.66 -1.26
N ASP A 73 -9.59 -23.75 -2.55
CA ASP A 73 -8.32 -24.31 -3.01
C ASP A 73 -7.11 -23.50 -2.50
N ARG A 74 -7.17 -22.17 -2.64
CA ARG A 74 -6.13 -21.28 -2.12
C ARG A 74 -5.96 -21.43 -0.61
N ARG A 75 -7.05 -21.54 0.16
CA ARG A 75 -7.01 -21.78 1.61
C ARG A 75 -6.43 -23.13 1.99
N ALA A 76 -6.64 -24.17 1.18
CA ALA A 76 -6.09 -25.51 1.43
C ALA A 76 -4.56 -25.55 1.21
N HIS A 77 -4.04 -24.70 0.32
CA HIS A 77 -2.63 -24.70 -0.09
C HIS A 77 -1.80 -23.50 0.42
N ASP A 78 -2.43 -22.49 1.01
CA ASP A 78 -1.76 -21.32 1.59
C ASP A 78 -1.11 -21.70 2.93
N LYS A 79 0.16 -22.11 2.91
CA LYS A 79 0.87 -22.50 4.14
C LYS A 79 1.01 -21.35 5.15
N GLU A 80 1.07 -20.10 4.69
CA GLU A 80 1.19 -18.91 5.54
C GLU A 80 -0.11 -18.60 6.30
N HIS A 81 -1.28 -18.91 5.72
CA HIS A 81 -2.59 -18.72 6.34
C HIS A 81 -3.30 -20.03 6.72
N SER A 82 -2.71 -21.19 6.41
CA SER A 82 -3.26 -22.54 6.68
C SER A 82 -3.45 -22.82 8.16
N ARG A 83 -2.69 -22.12 8.99
CA ARG A 83 -2.81 -22.10 10.44
C ARG A 83 -2.77 -20.64 10.85
N SER A 84 -3.94 -20.06 11.06
CA SER A 84 -4.14 -18.80 11.79
C SER A 84 -4.00 -17.48 11.07
N CYS A 85 -5.01 -17.12 10.29
CA CYS A 85 -5.44 -15.73 10.12
C CYS A 85 -5.91 -15.14 11.47
N GLY A 86 -5.05 -14.96 12.47
CA GLY A 86 -5.48 -14.58 13.84
C GLY A 86 -6.48 -15.54 14.51
N CYS A 87 -6.87 -16.61 13.81
CA CYS A 87 -7.74 -17.71 14.19
C CYS A 87 -6.92 -18.96 14.59
N GLY A 88 -5.71 -18.77 15.11
CA GLY A 88 -4.86 -19.88 15.54
C GLY A 88 -3.41 -19.53 15.92
N SER A 89 -3.10 -18.28 16.26
CA SER A 89 -2.15 -18.13 17.35
C SER A 89 -2.90 -18.64 18.58
N LEU A 90 -2.42 -19.72 19.20
CA LEU A 90 -2.86 -20.07 20.54
C LEU A 90 -2.64 -18.82 21.38
N LYS A 91 -3.72 -18.14 21.80
CA LYS A 91 -3.62 -17.00 22.70
C LYS A 91 -2.76 -17.46 23.88
N PRO A 92 -1.60 -16.84 24.15
CA PRO A 92 -0.82 -17.19 25.33
C PRO A 92 -1.54 -16.62 26.54
N GLY A 93 -2.48 -17.39 27.06
CA GLY A 93 -3.27 -17.04 28.23
C GLY A 93 -4.19 -18.19 28.60
N LYS A 94 -4.11 -18.69 29.83
CA LYS A 94 -5.10 -19.62 30.38
C LYS A 94 -6.49 -18.98 30.22
N SER A 95 -7.43 -19.67 29.58
CA SER A 95 -8.81 -19.21 29.55
C SER A 95 -9.31 -19.13 31.00
N MET A 96 -9.74 -17.95 31.44
CA MET A 96 -10.32 -17.72 32.78
C MET A 96 -11.78 -18.19 32.82
N LEU A 97 -12.03 -19.38 32.27
CA LEU A 97 -13.34 -20.01 32.20
C LEU A 97 -13.63 -20.70 33.54
N PHE A 98 -14.72 -20.30 34.18
CA PHE A 98 -15.26 -20.98 35.36
C PHE A 98 -16.62 -21.62 35.01
N TYR A 99 -16.93 -22.72 35.67
CA TYR A 99 -18.25 -23.37 35.62
C TYR A 99 -18.95 -23.16 36.96
N THR A 100 -20.22 -22.74 36.93
CA THR A 100 -21.06 -22.74 38.14
C THR A 100 -21.45 -24.17 38.51
N ALA A 101 -21.94 -24.37 39.74
CA ALA A 101 -22.52 -25.65 40.16
C ALA A 101 -23.68 -26.10 39.24
N ASP A 102 -24.39 -25.15 38.63
CA ASP A 102 -25.46 -25.40 37.65
C ASP A 102 -24.94 -25.71 36.23
N GLY A 103 -23.63 -25.73 36.02
CA GLY A 103 -22.98 -26.03 34.73
C GLY A 103 -22.86 -24.86 33.75
N ASN A 104 -23.23 -23.64 34.17
CA ASN A 104 -23.12 -22.45 33.32
C ASN A 104 -21.68 -21.95 33.23
N LYS A 105 -21.27 -21.53 32.03
CA LYS A 105 -19.94 -20.97 31.76
C LYS A 105 -19.91 -19.48 32.13
N MET A 106 -18.90 -19.06 32.87
CA MET A 106 -18.75 -17.67 33.31
C MET A 106 -17.29 -17.19 33.24
N PHE A 107 -17.11 -15.92 32.88
CA PHE A 107 -15.81 -15.24 32.74
C PHE A 107 -15.81 -13.96 33.60
N PRO A 108 -15.27 -14.00 34.84
CA PRO A 108 -15.42 -12.91 35.82
C PRO A 108 -14.90 -11.53 35.37
N SER A 109 -13.92 -11.50 34.46
CA SER A 109 -13.30 -10.26 33.96
C SER A 109 -13.86 -9.78 32.62
N MET A 110 -14.80 -10.51 32.00
CA MET A 110 -15.36 -10.18 30.69
C MET A 110 -16.76 -9.60 30.80
N ARG A 111 -17.14 -8.77 29.82
CA ARG A 111 -18.46 -8.14 29.77
C ARG A 111 -19.54 -9.19 29.44
N PRO A 112 -20.76 -9.10 30.02
CA PRO A 112 -21.78 -10.16 29.90
C PRO A 112 -22.22 -10.54 28.46
N TRP A 113 -21.99 -9.67 27.48
CA TRP A 113 -22.35 -9.90 26.07
C TRP A 113 -21.23 -10.50 25.22
N MET A 114 -20.04 -10.77 25.80
CA MET A 114 -19.00 -11.52 25.10
C MET A 114 -19.28 -13.01 25.16
N ILE A 115 -19.66 -13.59 24.01
CA ILE A 115 -19.85 -15.04 23.86
C ILE A 115 -18.52 -15.65 23.41
N SER A 116 -18.06 -16.70 24.08
CA SER A 116 -16.91 -17.48 23.62
C SER A 116 -17.30 -18.27 22.36
N HIS A 117 -16.53 -18.12 21.27
CA HIS A 117 -16.55 -19.05 20.14
C HIS A 117 -15.77 -20.32 20.48
#